data_AF-A0A933DZ35-F1
#
_entry.id   AF-A0A933DZ35-F1
#
_cell.length_a   1.000
_cell.length_b   1.000
_cell.length_c   1.000
_cell.angle_alpha   90.00
_cell.angle_beta   90.00
_cell.angle_gamma   90.00
#
_symmetry.space_group_name_H-M   'P 1'
#
loop_
_entity.id
_entity.type
_entity.pdbx_description
1 polymer ?
#
loop_
_entity_poly.entity_id
_entity_poly.type
_entity_poly.pdbx_seq_one_letter_code
_entity_poly.pdbx_strand_id
1 'polypeptide(L)'
;GTPRAFAEADRWMEWYNTTLWLNLRPVFWNLVRVTPEKRDMALVTESINKLAANMEIANAHLAKNRYFGGRQFTMGDIPMGVAAFRWFNLPIERPPLKHLEAWFGRILERPAFKEHCAAPLN
;
A
#
# COMPACT_ATOMS: atom_id res chain seq x y z
N GLY A 1 16.58 10.03 15.17
CA GLY A 1 15.31 10.81 15.20
C GLY A 1 14.88 11.01 16.64
N THR A 2 13.90 11.86 16.89
CA THR A 2 13.28 11.99 18.24
C THR A 2 12.26 10.85 18.46
N PRO A 3 11.91 10.51 19.71
CA PRO A 3 10.86 9.52 19.99
C PRO A 3 9.54 9.82 19.27
N ARG A 4 9.17 11.10 19.20
CA ARG A 4 7.98 11.55 18.45
C ARG A 4 8.09 11.21 16.96
N ALA A 5 9.24 11.49 16.33
CA ALA A 5 9.43 11.20 14.91
C ALA A 5 9.38 9.69 14.61
N PHE A 6 9.91 8.86 15.51
CA PHE A 6 9.80 7.41 15.39
C PHE A 6 8.36 6.93 15.56
N ALA A 7 7.63 7.43 16.56
CA ALA A 7 6.22 7.08 16.77
C ALA A 7 5.33 7.44 15.57
N GLU A 8 5.58 8.57 14.90
CA GLU A 8 4.85 8.95 13.69
C GLU A 8 5.09 7.97 12.53
N ALA A 9 6.32 7.46 12.38
CA ALA A 9 6.64 6.44 11.39
C ALA A 9 6.05 5.07 11.77
N ASP A 10 6.16 4.71 13.04
CA ASP A 10 5.69 3.43 13.60
C ASP A 10 4.17 3.29 13.47
N ARG A 11 3.41 4.37 13.68
CA ARG A 11 1.96 4.41 13.46
C ARG A 11 1.58 3.86 12.08
N TRP A 12 2.35 4.16 11.04
CA TRP A 12 2.06 3.67 9.68
C TRP A 12 2.45 2.22 9.47
N MET A 13 3.48 1.73 10.17
CA MET A 13 3.82 0.30 10.17
C MET A 13 2.72 -0.51 10.86
N GLU A 14 2.24 -0.04 12.01
CA GLU A 14 1.16 -0.71 12.74
C GLU A 14 -0.16 -0.63 11.99
N TRP A 15 -0.48 0.53 11.41
CA TRP A 15 -1.69 0.70 10.59
C TRP A 15 -1.68 -0.19 9.35
N TYR A 16 -0.51 -0.40 8.72
CA TYR A 16 -0.37 -1.39 7.65
C TYR A 16 -0.80 -2.78 8.13
N ASN A 17 -0.28 -3.26 9.27
CA ASN A 17 -0.54 -4.61 9.77
C ASN A 17 -1.99 -4.80 10.21
N THR A 18 -2.52 -3.84 10.96
CA THR A 18 -3.82 -3.96 11.66
C THR A 18 -5.00 -3.53 10.81
N THR A 19 -4.79 -2.70 9.78
CA THR A 19 -5.88 -2.13 8.99
C THR A 19 -5.73 -2.46 7.51
N LEU A 20 -4.67 -1.99 6.87
CA LEU A 20 -4.55 -2.10 5.41
C LEU A 20 -4.37 -3.55 4.94
N TRP A 21 -3.54 -4.33 5.63
CA TRP A 21 -3.24 -5.71 5.26
C TRP A 21 -4.48 -6.62 5.33
N LEU A 22 -5.39 -6.37 6.26
CA LEU A 22 -6.64 -7.13 6.38
C LEU A 22 -7.51 -7.01 5.14
N ASN A 23 -7.47 -5.86 4.44
CA ASN A 23 -8.23 -5.63 3.21
C ASN A 23 -7.42 -5.92 1.95
N LEU A 24 -6.09 -5.78 1.98
CA LEU A 24 -5.22 -6.10 0.84
C LEU A 24 -5.06 -7.61 0.64
N ARG A 25 -4.89 -8.37 1.72
CA ARG A 25 -4.60 -9.80 1.65
C ARG A 25 -5.67 -10.60 0.90
N PRO A 26 -6.99 -10.43 1.15
CA PRO A 26 -8.01 -11.20 0.44
C PRO A 26 -8.03 -10.93 -1.06
N VAL A 27 -7.81 -9.66 -1.47
CA VAL A 27 -7.73 -9.28 -2.88
C VAL A 27 -6.51 -9.92 -3.54
N PHE A 28 -5.33 -9.75 -2.95
CA PHE A 28 -4.09 -10.30 -3.49
C PHE A 28 -4.14 -11.83 -3.58
N TRP A 29 -4.58 -12.50 -2.52
CA TRP A 29 -4.61 -13.96 -2.48
C TRP A 29 -5.56 -14.53 -3.54
N ASN A 30 -6.78 -14.01 -3.64
CA ASN A 30 -7.74 -14.51 -4.63
C ASN A 30 -7.28 -14.23 -6.07
N LEU A 31 -6.80 -13.01 -6.36
CA LEU A 31 -6.49 -12.62 -7.73
C LEU A 31 -5.14 -13.17 -8.25
N VAL A 32 -4.19 -13.45 -7.35
CA VAL A 32 -2.83 -13.88 -7.73
C VAL A 32 -2.57 -15.35 -7.39
N ARG A 33 -3.08 -15.86 -6.26
CA ARG A 33 -2.71 -17.20 -5.74
C ARG A 33 -3.79 -18.27 -5.96
N VAL A 34 -5.05 -17.87 -6.13
CA VAL A 34 -6.18 -18.80 -6.30
C VAL A 34 -6.55 -18.92 -7.79
N THR A 35 -6.78 -20.15 -8.25
CA THR A 35 -7.23 -20.41 -9.63
C THR A 35 -8.60 -19.76 -9.86
N PRO A 36 -8.90 -19.28 -11.08
CA PRO A 36 -10.12 -18.52 -11.35
C PRO A 36 -11.41 -19.16 -10.84
N GLU A 37 -11.52 -20.49 -10.92
CA GLU A 37 -12.71 -21.27 -10.58
C GLU A 37 -12.97 -21.35 -9.07
N LYS A 38 -11.95 -21.06 -8.24
CA LYS A 38 -12.01 -21.16 -6.78
C LYS A 38 -12.01 -19.80 -6.07
N ARG A 39 -12.01 -18.70 -6.83
CA ARG A 39 -11.98 -17.35 -6.26
C ARG A 39 -13.29 -17.02 -5.58
N ASP A 40 -13.22 -16.47 -4.38
CA ASP A 40 -14.36 -15.84 -3.74
C ASP A 40 -14.46 -14.39 -4.22
N MET A 41 -15.16 -14.18 -5.34
CA MET A 41 -15.29 -12.85 -5.95
C MET A 41 -16.17 -11.90 -5.12
N ALA A 42 -17.03 -12.41 -4.24
CA ALA A 42 -17.81 -11.58 -3.32
C ALA A 42 -16.88 -10.94 -2.29
N LEU A 43 -16.02 -11.76 -1.66
CA LEU A 43 -14.98 -11.29 -0.74
C LEU A 43 -14.00 -10.33 -1.42
N VAL A 44 -13.59 -10.62 -2.66
CA VAL A 44 -12.71 -9.73 -3.44
C VAL A 44 -13.35 -8.36 -3.62
N THR A 45 -14.61 -8.31 -4.07
CA THR A 45 -15.32 -7.06 -4.32
C THR A 45 -15.47 -6.23 -3.04
N GLU A 46 -15.88 -6.86 -1.94
CA GLU A 46 -15.99 -6.19 -0.63
C GLU A 46 -14.61 -5.66 -0.17
N SER A 47 -13.57 -6.48 -0.31
CA SER A 47 -12.21 -6.13 0.13
C SER A 47 -11.60 -5.02 -0.72
N ILE A 48 -11.90 -4.94 -2.03
CA ILE A 48 -11.48 -3.84 -2.91
C ILE A 48 -12.07 -2.52 -2.42
N ASN A 49 -13.36 -2.49 -2.06
CA ASN A 49 -14.01 -1.26 -1.58
C ASN A 49 -13.37 -0.76 -0.27
N LYS A 50 -13.11 -1.66 0.68
CA LYS A 50 -12.43 -1.31 1.95
C LYS A 50 -10.99 -0.88 1.73
N LEU A 51 -10.28 -1.58 0.84
CA LEU A 51 -8.91 -1.25 0.47
C LEU A 51 -8.83 0.12 -0.21
N ALA A 52 -9.77 0.45 -1.10
CA ALA A 52 -9.86 1.76 -1.74
C ALA A 52 -10.01 2.88 -0.69
N ALA A 53 -10.91 2.70 0.30
CA ALA A 53 -11.06 3.64 1.41
C ALA A 53 -9.77 3.77 2.26
N ASN A 54 -9.02 2.68 2.47
CA ASN A 54 -7.71 2.77 3.12
C ASN A 54 -6.71 3.56 2.28
N MET A 55 -6.69 3.36 0.97
CA MET A 55 -5.78 4.08 0.06
C MET A 55 -6.13 5.57 -0.03
N GLU A 56 -7.41 5.95 0.12
CA GLU A 56 -7.83 7.34 0.24
C GLU A 56 -7.29 8.01 1.50
N ILE A 57 -7.29 7.31 2.66
CA ILE A 57 -6.69 7.82 3.89
C ILE A 57 -5.18 8.05 3.70
N ALA A 58 -4.49 7.08 3.10
CA ALA A 58 -3.07 7.21 2.77
C ALA A 58 -2.81 8.39 1.82
N ASN A 59 -3.63 8.55 0.79
CA ASN A 59 -3.54 9.66 -0.16
C ASN A 59 -3.77 11.01 0.53
N ALA A 60 -4.75 11.13 1.42
CA ALA A 60 -5.02 12.35 2.18
C ALA A 60 -3.87 12.72 3.13
N HIS A 61 -3.20 11.73 3.73
CA HIS A 61 -1.98 11.97 4.51
C HIS A 61 -0.84 12.50 3.63
N LEU A 62 -0.64 11.89 2.46
CA LEU A 62 0.40 12.27 1.49
C LEU A 62 0.11 13.58 0.76
N ALA A 63 -1.12 14.09 0.83
CA ALA A 63 -1.44 15.46 0.40
C ALA A 63 -0.72 16.50 1.27
N LYS A 64 -0.45 16.17 2.54
CA LYS A 64 0.16 17.07 3.53
C LYS A 64 1.63 16.73 3.80
N ASN A 65 2.07 15.55 3.40
CA ASN A 65 3.39 15.01 3.73
C ASN A 65 4.07 14.41 2.50
N ARG A 66 5.39 14.57 2.39
CA ARG A 66 6.16 14.00 1.27
C ARG A 66 6.26 12.47 1.37
N TYR A 67 6.28 11.94 2.58
CA TYR A 67 6.42 10.54 2.96
C TYR A 67 5.53 10.24 4.17
N PHE A 68 5.32 8.98 4.52
CA PHE A 68 4.48 8.62 5.66
C PHE A 68 5.03 9.15 6.99
N GLY A 69 6.36 9.16 7.15
CA GLY A 69 7.05 9.80 8.28
C GLY A 69 7.23 11.32 8.19
N GLY A 70 6.61 12.00 7.22
CA GLY A 70 6.67 13.45 7.07
C GLY A 70 7.49 13.90 5.86
N ARG A 71 8.62 14.60 6.09
CA ARG A 71 9.42 15.23 5.01
C ARG A 71 10.43 14.31 4.34
N GLN A 72 10.87 13.25 5.02
CA GLN A 72 11.91 12.32 4.56
C GLN A 72 11.37 10.89 4.60
N PHE A 73 11.96 10.01 3.78
CA PHE A 73 11.66 8.58 3.79
C PHE A 73 12.03 7.96 5.14
N THR A 74 11.15 7.15 5.72
CA THR A 74 11.36 6.47 7.00
C THR A 74 10.93 5.01 6.95
N MET A 75 11.06 4.31 8.08
CA MET A 75 10.58 2.92 8.22
C MET A 75 9.08 2.76 7.93
N GLY A 76 8.26 3.80 8.13
CA GLY A 76 6.83 3.76 7.81
C GLY A 76 6.53 3.63 6.33
N ASP A 77 7.43 4.10 5.46
CA ASP A 77 7.27 4.01 4.01
C ASP A 77 7.58 2.61 3.46
N ILE A 78 8.29 1.76 4.21
CA ILE A 78 8.69 0.42 3.75
C ILE A 78 7.47 -0.51 3.56
N PRO A 79 6.66 -0.81 4.59
CA PRO A 79 5.49 -1.68 4.42
C PRO A 79 4.44 -1.05 3.51
N MET A 80 4.27 0.28 3.59
CA MET A 80 3.38 1.02 2.71
C MET A 80 3.81 0.92 1.25
N GLY A 81 5.11 0.95 0.95
CA GLY A 81 5.65 0.81 -0.40
C GLY A 81 5.30 -0.54 -1.02
N VAL A 82 5.44 -1.61 -0.23
CA VAL A 82 5.07 -2.97 -0.65
C VAL A 82 3.56 -3.09 -0.87
N ALA A 83 2.74 -2.51 0.01
CA ALA A 83 1.29 -2.43 -0.18
C ALA A 83 0.91 -1.70 -1.47
N ALA A 84 1.51 -0.53 -1.72
CA ALA A 84 1.24 0.27 -2.90
C ALA A 84 1.65 -0.45 -4.18
N PHE A 85 2.79 -1.14 -4.18
CA PHE A 85 3.20 -1.96 -5.32
C PHE A 85 2.13 -3.00 -5.68
N ARG A 86 1.57 -3.70 -4.69
CA ARG A 86 0.45 -4.63 -4.93
C ARG A 86 -0.79 -3.91 -5.43
N TRP A 87 -1.20 -2.83 -4.78
CA TRP A 87 -2.36 -2.02 -5.17
C TRP A 87 -2.32 -1.60 -6.65
N PHE A 88 -1.18 -1.06 -7.10
CA PHE A 88 -1.03 -0.57 -8.47
C PHE A 88 -0.84 -1.67 -9.53
N ASN A 89 -0.43 -2.87 -9.14
CA ASN A 89 -0.21 -4.00 -10.07
C ASN A 89 -1.32 -5.05 -10.05
N LEU A 90 -2.27 -4.98 -9.11
CA LEU A 90 -3.45 -5.84 -9.13
C LEU A 90 -4.40 -5.46 -10.28
N PRO A 91 -5.06 -6.45 -10.91
CA PRO A 91 -6.01 -6.24 -11.99
C PRO A 91 -7.37 -5.82 -11.44
N ILE A 92 -7.42 -4.63 -10.84
CA ILE A 92 -8.60 -4.03 -10.21
C ILE A 92 -8.78 -2.61 -10.73
N GLU A 93 -10.02 -2.14 -10.76
CA GLU A 93 -10.32 -0.72 -10.96
C GLU A 93 -9.95 0.06 -9.70
N ARG A 94 -9.42 1.28 -9.89
CA ARG A 94 -8.89 2.10 -8.79
C ARG A 94 -9.31 3.55 -8.97
N PRO A 95 -9.70 4.24 -7.89
CA PRO A 95 -9.88 5.69 -7.93
C PRO A 95 -8.53 6.38 -8.22
N PRO A 96 -8.53 7.58 -8.81
CA PRO A 96 -7.32 8.37 -8.98
C PRO A 96 -6.83 8.87 -7.61
N LEU A 97 -5.57 8.56 -7.27
CA LEU A 97 -4.98 8.88 -5.97
C LEU A 97 -3.67 9.64 -6.17
N LYS A 98 -3.78 10.88 -6.65
CA LYS A 98 -2.66 11.72 -7.14
C LYS A 98 -1.47 11.79 -6.18
N HIS A 99 -1.70 11.93 -4.88
CA HIS A 99 -0.62 12.06 -3.91
C HIS A 99 0.03 10.72 -3.58
N LEU A 100 -0.76 9.65 -3.56
CA LEU A 100 -0.27 8.28 -3.45
C LEU A 100 0.57 7.89 -4.67
N GLU A 101 0.10 8.18 -5.88
CA GLU A 101 0.81 7.94 -7.14
C GLU A 101 2.15 8.71 -7.17
N ALA A 102 2.14 10.00 -6.83
CA ALA A 102 3.35 10.80 -6.79
C ALA A 102 4.35 10.29 -5.75
N TRP A 103 3.88 9.88 -4.56
CA TRP A 103 4.73 9.25 -3.55
C TRP A 103 5.28 7.91 -4.01
N PHE A 104 4.46 7.07 -4.62
CA PHE A 104 4.88 5.76 -5.09
C PHE A 104 5.90 5.86 -6.23
N GLY A 105 5.78 6.86 -7.10
CA GLY A 105 6.82 7.19 -8.09
C GLY A 105 8.18 7.41 -7.45
N ARG A 106 8.25 8.16 -6.34
CA ARG A 106 9.50 8.36 -5.57
C ARG A 106 10.00 7.08 -4.92
N ILE A 107 9.11 6.18 -4.51
CA ILE A 107 9.50 4.87 -3.97
C ILE A 107 10.09 4.01 -5.07
N LEU A 108 9.49 4.01 -6.26
CA LEU A 108 9.98 3.27 -7.43
C LEU A 108 11.35 3.75 -7.89
N GLU A 109 11.74 5.02 -7.66
CA GLU A 109 13.09 5.50 -7.98
C GLU A 109 14.20 4.84 -7.14
N ARG A 110 13.87 4.21 -6.01
CA ARG A 110 14.86 3.69 -5.05
C ARG A 110 15.42 2.33 -5.54
N PRO A 111 16.75 2.20 -5.72
CA PRO A 111 17.36 0.95 -6.20
C PRO A 111 17.00 -0.27 -5.35
N ALA A 112 17.10 -0.17 -4.02
CA ALA A 112 16.76 -1.26 -3.11
C ALA A 112 15.30 -1.71 -3.22
N PHE A 113 14.37 -0.79 -3.50
CA PHE A 113 12.96 -1.15 -3.70
C PHE A 113 12.77 -1.89 -5.03
N LYS A 114 13.41 -1.42 -6.11
CA LYS A 114 13.37 -2.09 -7.41
C LYS A 114 13.90 -3.52 -7.30
N GLU A 115 15.02 -3.69 -6.61
CA GLU A 115 15.72 -4.96 -6.46
C GLU A 115 14.93 -5.98 -5.62
N HIS A 116 14.32 -5.54 -4.51
CA HIS A 116 13.75 -6.47 -3.53
C HIS A 116 12.22 -6.51 -3.49
N CYS A 117 11.53 -5.51 -4.06
CA CYS A 117 10.07 -5.37 -3.88
C CYS A 117 9.29 -5.22 -5.19
N ALA A 118 9.93 -4.84 -6.30
CA ALA A 118 9.25 -4.53 -7.56
C ALA A 118 9.17 -5.72 -8.55
N ALA A 119 9.29 -6.95 -8.06
CA ALA A 119 9.13 -8.14 -8.89
C ALA A 119 7.66 -8.31 -9.35
N PRO A 120 7.40 -8.82 -10.56
CA PRO A 120 6.04 -9.08 -11.03
C PRO A 120 5.21 -9.90 -10.05
N LEU A 121 3.92 -9.59 -9.93
CA LEU A 121 3.01 -10.38 -9.10
C LEU A 121 2.72 -11.70 -9.81
N ASN A 122 3.27 -12.78 -9.27
CA ASN A 122 3.11 -14.17 -9.71
C ASN A 122 2.63 -15.04 -8.56
#